data_AF-A0A534UHT0-F1
#
_entry.id   AF-A0A534UHT0-F1
#
_cell.length_a   1.000
_cell.length_b   1.000
_cell.length_c   1.000
_cell.angle_alpha   90.00
_cell.angle_beta   90.00
_cell.angle_gamma   90.00
#
_symmetry.space_group_name_H-M   'P 1'
#
loop_
_entity.id
_entity.type
_entity.pdbx_description
1 polymer ?
#
loop_
_entity_poly.entity_id
_entity_poly.type
_entity_poly.pdbx_seq_one_letter_code
_entity_poly.pdbx_strand_id
1 'polypeptide(L)' 'MARLILPAMPRWDEGDSGDGPIGMIVLSPKGKGGGYSNTIAYDHSSTLRTVQEIFGVTPLGRAATATDLRDLFVSFP' A
#
# COMPACT_ATOMS: atom_id res chain seq x y z
N MET A 1 30.24 3.17 -25.83
CA MET A 1 28.80 3.44 -25.62
C MET A 1 28.45 3.04 -24.19
N ALA A 2 28.20 3.99 -23.31
CA ALA A 2 27.73 3.69 -21.96
C ALA A 2 26.21 3.50 -22.01
N ARG A 3 25.74 2.29 -21.76
CA ARG A 3 24.31 2.00 -21.61
C ARG A 3 23.91 2.36 -20.18
N LEU A 4 23.35 3.55 -20.02
CA LEU A 4 22.65 3.93 -18.79
C LEU A 4 21.36 3.10 -18.75
N ILE A 5 21.38 2.00 -17.98
CA ILE A 5 20.15 1.30 -17.63
C ILE A 5 19.51 2.11 -16.52
N LEU A 6 18.52 2.94 -16.87
CA LEU A 6 17.65 3.54 -15.86
C LEU A 6 16.83 2.39 -15.25
N PRO A 7 16.85 2.18 -13.92
CA PRO A 7 15.90 1.28 -13.29
C PRO A 7 14.50 1.83 -13.54
N ALA A 8 13.58 0.96 -13.98
CA ALA A 8 12.18 1.33 -14.15
C ALA A 8 11.66 1.93 -12.84
N MET A 9 11.21 3.18 -12.90
CA MET A 9 10.57 3.84 -11.77
C MET A 9 9.17 3.23 -11.62
N PRO A 10 8.78 2.74 -10.44
CA PRO A 10 7.40 2.32 -10.21
C PRO A 10 6.46 3.46 -10.60
N ARG A 11 5.48 3.22 -11.47
CA ARG A 11 4.40 4.21 -11.64
C ARG A 11 3.50 4.13 -10.40
N TRP A 12 2.87 5.25 -10.07
CA TRP A 12 2.18 5.40 -8.79
C TRP A 12 0.80 4.74 -8.78
N ASP A 13 0.16 4.60 -9.94
CA ASP A 13 -1.16 4.00 -10.11
C ASP A 13 -1.13 2.62 -10.78
N GLU A 14 -0.05 2.26 -11.49
CA GLU A 14 0.09 0.98 -12.19
C GLU A 14 1.55 0.49 -12.18
N GLY A 15 1.76 -0.82 -12.27
CA GLY A 15 3.07 -1.36 -12.59
C GLY A 15 3.54 -0.90 -13.98
N ASP A 16 4.85 -0.93 -14.21
CA ASP A 16 5.42 -0.74 -15.55
C ASP A 16 4.94 -1.85 -16.52
N SER A 17 4.57 -3.02 -15.99
CA SER A 17 3.84 -4.07 -16.69
C SER A 17 2.93 -4.84 -15.73
N GLY A 18 1.65 -4.97 -16.06
CA GLY A 18 0.66 -5.71 -15.25
C GLY A 18 0.53 -5.21 -13.81
N ASP A 19 0.30 -6.13 -12.86
CA ASP A 19 0.23 -5.87 -11.41
C ASP A 19 1.64 -5.71 -10.79
N GLY A 20 2.51 -4.93 -11.44
CA GLY A 20 3.82 -4.61 -10.90
C GLY A 20 3.73 -3.81 -9.60
N PRO A 21 4.76 -3.87 -8.73
CA PRO A 21 4.76 -3.14 -7.47
C PRO A 21 4.68 -1.62 -7.72
N ILE A 22 3.78 -0.95 -7.00
CA ILE A 22 3.60 0.50 -7.00
C ILE A 22 4.08 1.09 -5.68
N GLY A 23 4.54 2.35 -5.70
CA GLY A 23 4.92 3.08 -4.50
C GLY A 23 3.69 3.43 -3.66
N MET A 24 3.69 3.09 -2.37
CA MET A 24 2.64 3.46 -1.43
C MET A 24 3.25 4.07 -0.17
N ILE A 25 2.70 5.21 0.24
CA ILE A 25 3.14 5.98 1.41
C ILE A 25 1.91 6.28 2.27
N VAL A 26 1.98 5.94 3.56
CA VAL A 26 0.99 6.34 4.55
C VAL A 26 1.54 7.49 5.38
N LEU A 27 0.81 8.61 5.37
CA LEU A 27 1.07 9.77 6.23
C LEU A 27 -0.08 9.93 7.22
N SER A 28 0.22 9.79 8.51
CA SER A 28 -0.78 9.87 9.57
C SER A 28 -0.11 10.24 10.90
N PRO A 29 -0.78 11.01 11.79
CA PRO A 29 -0.35 11.16 13.17
C PRO A 29 -0.24 9.82 13.93
N LYS A 30 -0.98 8.80 13.49
CA LYS A 30 -0.92 7.43 14.01
C LYS A 30 0.02 6.52 13.22
N GLY A 31 0.71 7.03 12.19
CA GLY A 31 1.68 6.25 11.43
C GLY A 31 2.91 5.95 12.29
N LYS A 32 3.56 4.79 12.08
CA LYS A 32 4.81 4.43 12.79
C LYS A 32 5.93 5.46 12.58
N GLY A 33 5.91 6.20 11.47
CA GLY A 33 6.86 7.28 11.20
C GLY A 33 8.30 6.78 11.05
N GLY A 34 9.29 7.67 11.21
CA GLY A 34 10.70 7.30 11.25
C GLY A 34 11.26 6.63 9.99
N GLY A 35 10.58 6.75 8.84
CA GLY A 35 10.93 6.02 7.62
C GLY A 35 10.59 4.53 7.67
N TYR A 36 9.68 4.10 8.55
CA TYR A 36 9.24 2.72 8.66
C TYR A 36 8.73 2.16 7.33
N SER A 37 9.20 0.97 6.98
CA SER A 37 8.74 0.16 5.87
C SER A 37 8.61 -1.30 6.29
N ASN A 38 7.80 -2.06 5.56
CA ASN A 38 7.64 -3.49 5.76
C ASN A 38 7.71 -4.23 4.41
N THR A 39 7.70 -5.56 4.46
CA THR A 39 7.71 -6.44 3.27
C THR A 39 6.37 -7.14 3.07
N ILE A 40 5.29 -6.61 3.66
CA ILE A 40 3.95 -7.18 3.51
C ILE A 40 3.46 -6.81 2.10
N ALA A 41 3.01 -7.80 1.34
CA ALA A 41 2.44 -7.56 0.03
C ALA A 41 1.04 -6.94 0.17
N TYR A 42 0.87 -5.77 -0.42
CA TYR A 42 -0.40 -5.05 -0.47
C TYR A 42 -0.85 -4.90 -1.92
N ASP A 43 -2.16 -4.91 -2.10
CA ASP A 43 -2.84 -4.66 -3.36
C ASP A 43 -3.83 -3.50 -3.22
N HIS A 44 -4.54 -3.15 -4.30
CA HIS A 44 -5.58 -2.12 -4.27
C HIS A 44 -6.69 -2.41 -3.25
N SER A 45 -7.00 -3.70 -3.03
CA SER A 45 -8.03 -4.13 -2.07
C SER A 45 -7.60 -3.87 -0.63
N SER A 46 -6.30 -3.86 -0.35
CA SER A 46 -5.69 -3.57 0.96
C SER A 46 -6.00 -2.14 1.40
N THR A 47 -5.91 -1.19 0.46
CA THR A 47 -6.30 0.22 0.69
C THR A 47 -7.79 0.34 0.99
N LEU A 48 -8.64 -0.28 0.15
CA LEU A 48 -10.09 -0.26 0.36
C LEU A 48 -10.47 -0.88 1.71
N ARG A 49 -9.89 -2.03 2.06
CA ARG A 49 -10.11 -2.70 3.34
C ARG A 49 -9.76 -1.79 4.52
N THR A 50 -8.59 -1.13 4.47
CA THR A 50 -8.14 -0.22 5.53
C THR A 50 -9.11 0.94 5.74
N VAL A 51 -9.57 1.57 4.66
CA VAL A 51 -10.56 2.66 4.73
C VAL A 51 -11.87 2.15 5.32
N GLN A 52 -12.34 0.98 4.89
CA GLN A 52 -13.58 0.39 5.39
C GLN A 52 -13.51 0.10 6.89
N GLU A 53 -12.37 -0.38 7.39
CA GLU A 53 -12.15 -0.59 8.82
C GLU A 53 -12.10 0.71 9.62
N ILE A 54 -11.39 1.74 9.12
CA ILE A 54 -11.33 3.06 9.77
C ILE A 54 -12.71 3.69 9.93
N PHE A 55 -13.57 3.56 8.91
CA PHE A 55 -14.93 4.12 8.94
C PHE A 55 -15.99 3.16 9.52
N GLY A 56 -15.59 1.94 9.93
CA GLY A 56 -16.50 0.96 10.52
C GLY A 56 -17.58 0.46 9.56
N VAL A 57 -17.31 0.42 8.25
CA VAL A 57 -18.25 -0.05 7.23
C VAL A 57 -17.94 -1.48 6.79
N THR A 58 -18.97 -2.21 6.38
CA THR A 58 -18.82 -3.61 5.94
C THR A 58 -17.91 -3.70 4.71
N PRO A 59 -16.89 -4.58 4.73
CA PRO A 59 -16.00 -4.77 3.60
C PRO A 59 -16.72 -5.20 2.31
N LEU A 60 -16.27 -4.68 1.17
CA LEU A 60 -16.89 -4.94 -0.13
C LEU A 60 -15.95 -5.75 -1.04
N GLY A 61 -16.51 -6.73 -1.75
CA GLY A 61 -15.79 -7.47 -2.78
C GLY A 61 -14.48 -8.10 -2.28
N ARG A 62 -13.36 -7.80 -2.94
CA ARG A 62 -12.03 -8.34 -2.59
C ARG A 62 -11.47 -7.78 -1.28
N ALA A 63 -11.92 -6.61 -0.82
CA ALA A 63 -11.51 -6.07 0.47
C ALA A 63 -11.93 -6.97 1.65
N ALA A 64 -12.97 -7.79 1.50
CA ALA A 64 -13.38 -8.73 2.54
C ALA A 64 -12.29 -9.73 2.94
N THR A 65 -11.37 -10.06 2.02
CA THR A 65 -10.28 -11.03 2.21
C THR A 65 -8.88 -10.43 2.06
N ALA A 66 -8.76 -9.11 1.88
CA ALA A 66 -7.47 -8.45 1.69
C ALA A 66 -6.77 -8.18 3.02
N THR A 67 -5.44 -8.15 3.00
CA THR A 67 -4.62 -7.70 4.12
C THR A 67 -4.73 -6.18 4.25
N ASP A 68 -5.11 -5.67 5.41
CA ASP A 68 -5.14 -4.22 5.65
C ASP A 68 -3.75 -3.64 5.96
N LEU A 69 -3.68 -2.31 6.03
CA LEU A 69 -2.46 -1.56 6.26
C LEU A 69 -2.15 -1.35 7.76
N ARG A 70 -2.76 -2.09 8.70
CA ARG A 70 -2.61 -1.84 10.16
C ARG A 70 -1.17 -1.84 10.64
N ASP A 71 -0.31 -2.62 9.99
CA ASP A 71 1.11 -2.67 10.34
C ASP A 71 1.84 -1.35 10.09
N LEU A 72 1.29 -0.41 9.30
CA LEU A 72 1.89 0.92 9.11
C LEU A 72 1.55 1.89 10.26
N PHE A 73 0.69 1.50 11.20
CA PHE A 73 0.20 2.35 12.29
C PHE A 73 0.67 1.87 13.67
N VAL A 74 0.85 2.81 14.60
CA VAL A 74 1.10 2.49 16.02
C VAL A 74 -0.18 2.08 16.76
N SER A 75 -1.32 2.52 16.25
CA SER A 75 -2.65 2.19 16.77
C SER A 75 -3.62 2.16 15.61
N PHE A 76 -4.48 1.14 15.57
CA PHE A 76 -5.45 0.93 14.51
C PHE A 76 -6.68 0.21 15.09
N PRO A 77 -7.93 0.58 14.75
CA PRO A 77 -8.36 1.64 13.82
C PRO A 77 -8.14 3.08 14.34
#